data_AF-A0A2G6EQA1-F1
#
_entry.id   AF-A0A2G6EQA1-F1
#
_cell.length_a   1.000
_cell.length_b   1.000
_cell.length_c   1.000
_cell.angle_alpha   90.00
_cell.angle_beta   90.00
_cell.angle_gamma   90.00
#
_symmetry.space_group_name_H-M   'P 1'
#
loop_
_entity.id
_entity.type
_entity.pdbx_description
1 polymer ?
#
loop_
_entity_poly.entity_id
_entity_poly.type
_entity_poly.pdbx_seq_one_letter_code
_entity_poly.pdbx_strand_id
1 'polypeptide(L)'
;DNNRRVAAFGYWAGYAGCAVALKAWVAKQQQGTLAPLTSYASNDKLLGELGALLDSVATKPRLIVIGAKGRSGQGAIKLADQLSLEYTAWDVEETAVGGPFPEILEHDIFINCVFVQQTIPPFITTEMLANADKKLSVICDVSCDPYGDYNPVPIYNECTTFDKPVLQLGEGEAAVDLVAIDHLPSLLPRESSEDYCEQLFDTLAALDHIESGAWQRAEQVFIELTKPLR
;
A
#
# COMPACT_ATOMS: atom_id res chain seq x y z
N ASP A 1 -8.57 -16.59 -18.22
CA ASP A 1 -8.13 -17.99 -18.38
C ASP A 1 -7.25 -18.52 -17.25
N ASN A 2 -6.66 -17.68 -16.39
CA ASN A 2 -5.86 -18.15 -15.24
C ASN A 2 -6.44 -17.76 -13.86
N ASN A 3 -7.75 -17.50 -13.75
CA ASN A 3 -8.40 -16.95 -12.54
C ASN A 3 -7.77 -15.66 -11.96
N ARG A 4 -6.95 -14.96 -12.74
CA ARG A 4 -6.42 -13.64 -12.37
C ARG A 4 -7.45 -12.57 -12.71
N ARG A 5 -7.56 -11.56 -11.85
CA ARG A 5 -8.35 -10.34 -12.13
C ARG A 5 -7.86 -9.71 -13.44
N VAL A 6 -8.82 -9.31 -14.28
CA VAL A 6 -8.55 -8.65 -15.57
C VAL A 6 -7.93 -7.27 -15.33
N ALA A 7 -8.60 -6.43 -14.53
CA ALA A 7 -8.17 -5.08 -14.20
C ALA A 7 -8.14 -4.86 -12.68
N ALA A 8 -7.13 -4.14 -12.18
CA ALA A 8 -7.02 -3.77 -10.77
C ALA A 8 -6.06 -2.59 -10.56
N PHE A 9 -6.30 -1.78 -9.53
CA PHE A 9 -5.52 -0.58 -9.19
C PHE A 9 -4.22 -0.84 -8.42
N GLY A 10 -3.78 -2.10 -8.29
CA GLY A 10 -2.72 -2.48 -7.35
C GLY A 10 -1.43 -1.68 -7.53
N TYR A 11 -0.98 -1.48 -8.77
CA TYR A 11 0.24 -0.74 -9.06
C TYR A 11 0.21 0.68 -8.46
N TRP A 12 -0.83 1.45 -8.79
CA TRP A 12 -0.97 2.82 -8.30
C TRP A 12 -1.32 2.89 -6.82
N ALA A 13 -1.93 1.85 -6.23
CA ALA A 13 -2.12 1.76 -4.78
C ALA A 13 -0.77 1.71 -4.05
N GLY A 14 0.17 0.87 -4.50
CA GLY A 14 1.50 0.80 -3.89
C GLY A 14 2.36 2.02 -4.17
N TYR A 15 2.26 2.58 -5.37
CA TYR A 15 2.94 3.84 -5.73
C TYR A 15 2.48 5.00 -4.82
N ALA A 16 1.16 5.20 -4.70
CA ALA A 16 0.58 6.21 -3.84
C ALA A 16 0.85 5.94 -2.36
N GLY A 17 0.78 4.69 -1.90
CA GLY A 17 1.12 4.32 -0.52
C GLY A 17 2.54 4.68 -0.15
N CYS A 18 3.50 4.35 -1.02
CA CYS A 18 4.91 4.76 -0.87
C CYS A 18 5.05 6.29 -0.82
N ALA A 19 4.36 7.02 -1.69
CA ALA A 19 4.38 8.49 -1.70
C ALA A 19 3.86 9.10 -0.39
N VAL A 20 2.73 8.59 0.13
CA VAL A 20 2.16 9.06 1.40
C VAL A 20 3.08 8.72 2.57
N ALA A 21 3.69 7.53 2.57
CA ALA A 21 4.65 7.13 3.60
C ALA A 21 5.88 8.06 3.61
N LEU A 22 6.42 8.42 2.44
CA LEU A 22 7.53 9.37 2.33
C LEU A 22 7.15 10.76 2.84
N LYS A 23 5.95 11.25 2.51
CA LYS A 23 5.43 12.52 3.03
C LYS A 23 5.30 12.51 4.56
N ALA A 24 4.75 11.43 5.13
CA ALA A 24 4.67 11.26 6.57
C ALA A 24 6.07 11.25 7.22
N TRP A 25 7.01 10.52 6.61
CA TRP A 25 8.37 10.42 7.13
C TRP A 25 9.08 11.78 7.13
N VAL A 26 9.01 12.54 6.01
CA VAL A 26 9.57 13.89 5.93
C VAL A 26 8.94 14.82 6.96
N ALA A 27 7.61 14.76 7.15
CA ALA A 27 6.94 15.55 8.18
C ALA A 27 7.49 15.26 9.58
N LYS A 28 7.76 13.99 9.92
CA LYS A 28 8.39 13.61 11.19
C LYS A 28 9.82 14.15 11.33
N GLN A 29 10.63 14.11 10.26
CA GLN A 29 11.98 14.70 10.28
C GLN A 29 11.95 16.22 10.55
N GLN A 30 10.83 16.87 10.24
CA GLN A 30 10.59 18.28 10.50
C GLN A 30 9.82 18.54 11.80
N GLN A 31 9.70 17.55 12.68
CA GLN A 31 8.97 17.61 13.95
C GLN A 31 7.48 17.97 13.79
N GLY A 32 6.90 17.65 12.63
CA GLY A 32 5.50 17.86 12.30
C GLY A 32 4.71 16.56 12.17
N THR A 33 3.48 16.69 11.66
CA THR A 33 2.61 15.57 11.26
C THR A 33 2.17 15.78 9.81
N LEU A 34 1.80 14.69 9.13
CA LEU A 34 1.33 14.76 7.76
C LEU A 34 0.00 15.54 7.69
N ALA A 35 0.02 16.64 6.94
CA ALA A 35 -1.18 17.43 6.66
C ALA A 35 -2.19 16.64 5.78
N PRO A 36 -3.47 17.04 5.78
CA PRO A 36 -4.48 16.46 4.89
C PRO A 36 -4.02 16.39 3.44
N LEU A 37 -4.41 15.32 2.77
CA LEU A 37 -4.02 15.01 1.40
C LEU A 37 -5.09 15.45 0.41
N THR A 38 -4.66 15.82 -0.78
CA THR A 38 -5.51 15.99 -1.96
C THR A 38 -4.93 15.21 -3.13
N SER A 39 -5.78 14.88 -4.10
CA SER A 39 -5.32 14.23 -5.32
C SER A 39 -4.38 15.14 -6.14
N TYR A 40 -3.54 14.49 -6.92
CA TYR A 40 -2.60 15.14 -7.82
C TYR A 40 -3.16 15.19 -9.24
N ALA A 41 -2.84 16.28 -9.94
CA ALA A 41 -3.21 16.43 -11.35
C ALA A 41 -2.43 15.51 -12.29
N SER A 42 -1.21 15.10 -11.88
CA SER A 42 -0.40 14.12 -12.58
C SER A 42 0.69 13.53 -11.68
N ASN A 43 1.23 12.39 -12.08
CA ASN A 43 2.36 11.75 -11.42
C ASN A 43 3.61 12.64 -11.40
N ASP A 44 3.86 13.41 -12.45
CA ASP A 44 5.00 14.33 -12.50
C ASP A 44 4.94 15.41 -11.39
N LYS A 45 3.72 15.88 -11.06
CA LYS A 45 3.52 16.83 -9.97
C LYS A 45 3.81 16.20 -8.61
N LEU A 46 3.34 14.96 -8.41
CA LEU A 46 3.64 14.21 -7.19
C LEU A 46 5.15 13.98 -7.05
N LEU A 47 5.80 13.48 -8.10
CA LEU A 47 7.22 13.16 -8.09
C LEU A 47 8.09 14.41 -7.85
N GLY A 48 7.73 15.54 -8.48
CA GLY A 48 8.42 16.82 -8.26
C GLY A 48 8.29 17.32 -6.82
N GLU A 49 7.12 17.19 -6.21
CA GLU A 49 6.93 17.54 -4.79
C GLU A 49 7.72 16.62 -3.86
N LEU A 50 7.67 15.30 -4.10
CA LEU A 50 8.43 14.32 -3.31
C LEU A 50 9.94 14.57 -3.38
N GLY A 51 10.45 14.92 -4.56
CA GLY A 51 11.86 15.33 -4.73
C GLY A 51 12.20 16.54 -3.86
N ALA A 52 11.40 17.61 -3.93
CA ALA A 52 11.61 18.81 -3.12
C ALA A 52 11.51 18.55 -1.61
N LEU A 53 10.59 17.67 -1.19
CA LEU A 53 10.47 17.25 0.21
C LEU A 53 11.70 16.47 0.68
N LEU A 54 12.20 15.53 -0.11
CA LEU A 54 13.40 14.77 0.21
C LEU A 54 14.67 15.64 0.23
N ASP A 55 14.76 16.66 -0.62
CA ASP A 55 15.87 17.62 -0.60
C ASP A 55 15.83 18.56 0.62
N SER A 56 14.69 18.66 1.30
CA SER A 56 14.51 19.50 2.49
C SER A 56 14.96 18.87 3.81
N VAL A 57 15.39 17.60 3.77
CA VAL A 57 15.83 16.82 4.94
C VAL A 57 17.27 16.36 4.76
N ALA A 58 17.97 16.12 5.88
CA ALA A 58 19.40 15.84 5.86
C ALA A 58 19.77 14.46 5.28
N THR A 59 18.87 13.49 5.42
CA THR A 59 19.06 12.11 4.99
C THR A 59 17.84 11.63 4.21
N LYS A 60 18.04 10.61 3.38
CA LYS A 60 16.95 9.89 2.71
C LYS A 60 16.58 8.65 3.53
N PRO A 61 15.30 8.25 3.56
CA PRO A 61 14.88 7.06 4.30
C PRO A 61 15.32 5.79 3.57
N ARG A 62 15.53 4.72 4.35
CA ARG A 62 15.65 3.35 3.87
C ARG A 62 14.32 2.62 4.06
N LEU A 63 13.83 1.99 2.99
CA LEU A 63 12.51 1.38 2.95
C LEU A 63 12.61 -0.15 3.08
N ILE A 64 11.59 -0.79 3.62
CA ILE A 64 11.32 -2.22 3.40
C ILE A 64 9.95 -2.38 2.77
N VAL A 65 9.88 -3.11 1.66
CA VAL A 65 8.64 -3.41 0.93
C VAL A 65 8.40 -4.91 1.00
N ILE A 66 7.35 -5.33 1.69
CA ILE A 66 6.96 -6.75 1.77
C ILE A 66 5.79 -7.01 0.82
N GLY A 67 5.89 -8.04 -0.01
CA GLY A 67 5.00 -8.27 -1.17
C GLY A 67 5.51 -7.61 -2.45
N ALA A 68 6.84 -7.50 -2.57
CA ALA A 68 7.54 -6.75 -3.60
C ALA A 68 7.32 -7.24 -5.04
N LYS A 69 7.05 -8.54 -5.25
CA LYS A 69 6.79 -9.13 -6.58
C LYS A 69 5.34 -8.94 -7.04
N GLY A 70 4.45 -8.49 -6.14
CA GLY A 70 3.06 -8.15 -6.46
C GLY A 70 2.92 -6.80 -7.17
N ARG A 71 1.72 -6.51 -7.74
CA ARG A 71 1.46 -5.24 -8.44
C ARG A 71 1.71 -4.03 -7.55
N SER A 72 1.20 -4.05 -6.32
CA SER A 72 1.40 -2.96 -5.35
C SER A 72 2.86 -2.81 -4.95
N GLY A 73 3.56 -3.90 -4.63
CA GLY A 73 4.99 -3.87 -4.32
C GLY A 73 5.82 -3.28 -5.46
N GLN A 74 5.52 -3.64 -6.71
CA GLN A 74 6.17 -3.07 -7.90
C GLN A 74 5.92 -1.57 -8.06
N GLY A 75 4.72 -1.08 -7.72
CA GLY A 75 4.42 0.35 -7.70
C GLY A 75 5.24 1.10 -6.65
N ALA A 76 5.34 0.56 -5.44
CA ALA A 76 6.15 1.14 -4.37
C ALA A 76 7.65 1.17 -4.72
N ILE A 77 8.18 0.06 -5.27
CA ILE A 77 9.55 -0.03 -5.76
C ILE A 77 9.81 0.97 -6.88
N LYS A 78 8.88 1.10 -7.83
CA LYS A 78 9.05 2.06 -8.94
C LYS A 78 9.26 3.49 -8.43
N LEU A 79 8.46 3.92 -7.46
CA LEU A 79 8.61 5.25 -6.88
C LEU A 79 9.96 5.38 -6.15
N ALA A 80 10.36 4.36 -5.38
CA ALA A 80 11.64 4.34 -4.70
C ALA A 80 12.82 4.46 -5.68
N ASP A 81 12.80 3.72 -6.79
CA ASP A 81 13.77 3.82 -7.88
C ASP A 81 13.83 5.23 -8.47
N GLN A 82 12.66 5.82 -8.78
CA GLN A 82 12.57 7.17 -9.38
C GLN A 82 13.13 8.26 -8.46
N LEU A 83 13.08 8.06 -7.14
CA LEU A 83 13.62 8.97 -6.13
C LEU A 83 15.03 8.59 -5.65
N SER A 84 15.60 7.52 -6.21
CA SER A 84 16.90 6.96 -5.83
C SER A 84 16.99 6.67 -4.32
N LEU A 85 15.98 6.00 -3.80
CA LEU A 85 15.89 5.57 -2.39
C LEU A 85 16.40 4.14 -2.23
N GLU A 86 17.06 3.85 -1.11
CA GLU A 86 17.45 2.49 -0.75
C GLU A 86 16.24 1.71 -0.23
N TYR A 87 16.08 0.48 -0.69
CA TYR A 87 15.00 -0.39 -0.21
C TYR A 87 15.42 -1.86 -0.12
N THR A 88 14.81 -2.57 0.83
CA THR A 88 14.80 -4.03 0.91
C THR A 88 13.48 -4.53 0.34
N ALA A 89 13.54 -5.41 -0.66
CA ALA A 89 12.37 -5.97 -1.32
C ALA A 89 12.17 -7.43 -0.89
N TRP A 90 11.12 -7.69 -0.12
CA TRP A 90 10.77 -9.03 0.37
C TRP A 90 9.49 -9.54 -0.27
N ASP A 91 9.41 -10.85 -0.43
CA ASP A 91 8.23 -11.56 -0.92
C ASP A 91 8.06 -12.89 -0.17
N VAL A 92 7.39 -13.87 -0.78
CA VAL A 92 7.10 -15.17 -0.16
C VAL A 92 8.37 -15.90 0.31
N GLU A 93 9.48 -15.75 -0.40
CA GLU A 93 10.76 -16.41 -0.07
C GLU A 93 11.29 -16.00 1.30
N GLU A 94 11.24 -14.71 1.62
CA GLU A 94 11.73 -14.17 2.89
C GLU A 94 10.69 -14.32 4.00
N THR A 95 9.40 -14.14 3.67
CA THR A 95 8.31 -14.19 4.67
C THR A 95 7.92 -15.61 5.09
N ALA A 96 8.32 -16.65 4.33
CA ALA A 96 7.98 -18.04 4.61
C ALA A 96 8.45 -18.56 5.97
N VAL A 97 9.49 -17.95 6.57
CA VAL A 97 9.98 -18.32 7.91
C VAL A 97 8.97 -18.02 9.02
N GLY A 98 7.99 -17.14 8.74
CA GLY A 98 7.00 -16.66 9.69
C GLY A 98 7.52 -15.52 10.56
N GLY A 99 6.70 -14.48 10.73
CA GLY A 99 7.03 -13.34 11.58
C GLY A 99 6.90 -13.63 13.09
N PRO A 100 7.13 -12.62 13.94
CA PRO A 100 7.47 -11.24 13.60
C PRO A 100 8.86 -11.08 12.97
N PHE A 101 9.06 -10.00 12.21
CA PHE A 101 10.31 -9.70 11.49
C PHE A 101 11.03 -8.48 12.09
N PRO A 102 12.02 -8.66 12.99
CA PRO A 102 12.81 -7.57 13.54
C PRO A 102 13.49 -6.70 12.47
N GLU A 103 13.77 -7.25 11.30
CA GLU A 103 14.34 -6.54 10.15
C GLU A 103 13.50 -5.32 9.74
N ILE A 104 12.18 -5.33 10.01
CA ILE A 104 11.33 -4.17 9.76
C ILE A 104 11.77 -2.96 10.60
N LEU A 105 12.21 -3.17 11.85
CA LEU A 105 12.64 -2.09 12.76
C LEU A 105 13.95 -1.41 12.34
N GLU A 106 14.73 -2.07 11.49
CA GLU A 106 16.00 -1.57 10.96
C GLU A 106 15.83 -0.59 9.79
N HIS A 107 14.61 -0.41 9.31
CA HIS A 107 14.26 0.48 8.20
C HIS A 107 13.52 1.70 8.73
N ASP A 108 13.57 2.82 8.01
CA ASP A 108 12.88 4.04 8.39
C ASP A 108 11.37 3.95 8.09
N ILE A 109 11.05 3.27 6.98
CA ILE A 109 9.70 3.13 6.44
C ILE A 109 9.42 1.67 6.09
N PHE A 110 8.29 1.13 6.55
CA PHE A 110 7.77 -0.17 6.14
C PHE A 110 6.53 0.00 5.24
N ILE A 111 6.53 -0.64 4.08
CA ILE A 111 5.40 -0.71 3.16
C ILE A 111 4.91 -2.16 3.05
N ASN A 112 3.73 -2.45 3.60
CA ASN A 112 3.06 -3.75 3.41
C ASN A 112 2.23 -3.73 2.12
N CYS A 113 2.53 -4.67 1.22
CA CYS A 113 1.78 -4.93 -0.02
C CYS A 113 1.22 -6.36 -0.07
N VAL A 114 1.18 -7.06 1.07
CA VAL A 114 0.66 -8.43 1.16
C VAL A 114 -0.78 -8.42 1.63
N PHE A 115 -1.65 -9.01 0.82
CA PHE A 115 -3.01 -9.37 1.18
C PHE A 115 -3.11 -10.90 1.32
N VAL A 116 -3.49 -11.38 2.49
CA VAL A 116 -3.65 -12.81 2.78
C VAL A 116 -5.11 -13.16 3.08
N GLN A 117 -5.49 -14.40 2.78
CA GLN A 117 -6.83 -14.95 3.01
C GLN A 117 -6.80 -16.13 4.00
N GLN A 118 -5.72 -16.23 4.77
CA GLN A 118 -5.54 -17.23 5.81
C GLN A 118 -4.68 -16.63 6.93
N THR A 119 -4.84 -17.14 8.14
CA THR A 119 -4.06 -16.69 9.29
C THR A 119 -2.58 -17.01 9.08
N ILE A 120 -1.75 -15.98 9.17
CA ILE A 120 -0.29 -16.10 9.20
C ILE A 120 0.25 -15.41 10.46
N PRO A 121 1.45 -15.77 10.94
CA PRO A 121 2.10 -15.01 11.99
C PRO A 121 2.22 -13.52 11.59
N PRO A 122 1.99 -12.58 12.52
CA PRO A 122 2.07 -11.16 12.21
C PRO A 122 3.48 -10.78 11.77
N PHE A 123 3.59 -9.87 10.80
CA PHE A 123 4.87 -9.33 10.35
C PHE A 123 5.47 -8.40 11.40
N ILE A 124 4.62 -7.64 12.08
CA ILE A 124 4.99 -6.69 13.11
C ILE A 124 3.97 -6.69 14.25
N THR A 125 4.42 -6.43 15.48
CA THR A 125 3.56 -6.36 16.67
C THR A 125 3.75 -5.05 17.42
N THR A 126 2.79 -4.69 18.29
CA THR A 126 2.88 -3.49 19.13
C THR A 126 4.09 -3.52 20.07
N GLU A 127 4.48 -4.71 20.56
CA GLU A 127 5.65 -4.89 21.43
C GLU A 127 6.96 -4.55 20.71
N MET A 128 7.06 -4.87 19.41
CA MET A 128 8.22 -4.49 18.60
C MET A 128 8.35 -2.98 18.48
N LEU A 129 7.23 -2.25 18.39
CA LEU A 129 7.22 -0.79 18.30
C LEU A 129 7.69 -0.11 19.60
N ALA A 130 7.60 -0.81 20.74
CA ALA A 130 8.12 -0.32 22.01
C ALA A 130 9.65 -0.36 22.10
N ASN A 131 10.34 -0.96 21.13
CA ASN A 131 11.79 -0.93 21.07
C ASN A 131 12.30 0.52 20.89
N ALA A 132 13.10 0.99 21.83
CA ALA A 132 13.67 2.34 21.83
C ALA A 132 14.77 2.54 20.78
N ASP A 133 15.42 1.45 20.34
CA ASP A 133 16.52 1.49 19.37
C ASP A 133 16.05 1.35 17.91
N LYS A 134 14.73 1.25 17.66
CA LYS A 134 14.18 1.12 16.31
C LYS A 134 14.44 2.38 15.48
N LYS A 135 14.66 2.19 14.17
CA LYS A 135 14.67 3.28 13.17
C LYS A 135 13.29 3.54 12.59
N LEU A 136 12.44 2.52 12.60
CA LEU A 136 11.10 2.58 12.03
C LEU A 136 10.29 3.71 12.65
N SER A 137 9.83 4.62 11.79
CA SER A 137 9.04 5.78 12.16
C SER A 137 7.76 5.92 11.33
N VAL A 138 7.65 5.21 10.20
CA VAL A 138 6.44 5.17 9.38
C VAL A 138 6.13 3.76 8.91
N ILE A 139 4.85 3.38 8.97
CA ILE A 139 4.32 2.15 8.36
C ILE A 139 3.23 2.56 7.38
N CYS A 140 3.24 2.03 6.16
CA CYS A 140 2.13 2.12 5.22
C CYS A 140 1.62 0.71 4.90
N ASP A 141 0.41 0.42 5.36
CA ASP A 141 -0.30 -0.79 5.00
C ASP A 141 -1.18 -0.53 3.77
N VAL A 142 -0.64 -0.82 2.59
CA VAL A 142 -1.35 -0.64 1.30
C VAL A 142 -2.46 -1.68 1.15
N SER A 143 -2.31 -2.82 1.80
CA SER A 143 -3.27 -3.92 1.80
C SER A 143 -4.16 -3.89 3.04
N CYS A 144 -4.39 -2.70 3.59
CA CYS A 144 -5.07 -2.54 4.87
C CYS A 144 -6.42 -3.25 4.91
N ASP A 145 -6.59 -4.08 5.93
CA ASP A 145 -7.84 -4.74 6.27
C ASP A 145 -7.98 -4.73 7.80
N PRO A 146 -8.28 -3.56 8.41
CA PRO A 146 -8.37 -3.44 9.86
C PRO A 146 -9.46 -4.31 10.49
N TYR A 147 -10.41 -4.78 9.68
CA TYR A 147 -11.54 -5.61 10.11
C TYR A 147 -11.35 -7.10 9.80
N GLY A 148 -10.30 -7.44 9.05
CA GLY A 148 -10.05 -8.80 8.60
C GLY A 148 -9.33 -9.65 9.65
N ASP A 149 -9.78 -10.90 9.78
CA ASP A 149 -9.17 -11.90 10.67
C ASP A 149 -7.73 -12.29 10.28
N TYR A 150 -7.27 -11.85 9.11
CA TYR A 150 -6.00 -12.24 8.50
C TYR A 150 -5.00 -11.09 8.36
N ASN A 151 -5.23 -9.94 9.00
CA ASN A 151 -4.34 -8.79 8.87
C ASN A 151 -2.90 -9.12 9.36
N PRO A 152 -1.88 -9.07 8.47
CA PRO A 152 -0.49 -9.36 8.85
C PRO A 152 0.16 -8.24 9.66
N VAL A 153 -0.49 -7.09 9.79
CA VAL A 153 -0.05 -5.90 10.54
C VAL A 153 -1.10 -5.57 11.63
N PRO A 154 -1.36 -6.45 12.62
CA PRO A 154 -2.47 -6.31 13.57
C PRO A 154 -2.14 -5.34 14.72
N ILE A 155 -1.82 -4.09 14.37
CA ILE A 155 -1.40 -3.02 15.30
C ILE A 155 -2.35 -1.81 15.27
N TYR A 156 -3.48 -1.93 14.55
CA TYR A 156 -4.50 -0.90 14.36
C TYR A 156 -5.87 -1.51 14.07
N ASN A 157 -6.93 -0.71 14.20
CA ASN A 157 -8.33 -1.17 14.09
C ASN A 157 -9.23 -0.24 13.24
N GLU A 158 -8.67 0.77 12.57
CA GLU A 158 -9.41 1.69 11.70
C GLU A 158 -8.57 2.10 10.48
N CYS A 159 -9.22 2.34 9.33
CA CYS A 159 -8.56 2.95 8.18
C CYS A 159 -8.30 4.44 8.45
N THR A 160 -7.17 4.94 7.98
CA THR A 160 -6.91 6.40 7.87
C THR A 160 -7.55 6.95 6.60
N THR A 161 -7.71 8.27 6.49
CA THR A 161 -8.35 8.94 5.34
C THR A 161 -7.45 10.04 4.78
N PHE A 162 -7.81 10.64 3.64
CA PHE A 162 -7.06 11.81 3.15
C PHE A 162 -7.13 13.00 4.13
N ASP A 163 -8.24 13.18 4.85
CA ASP A 163 -8.36 14.25 5.85
C ASP A 163 -7.54 14.00 7.12
N LYS A 164 -7.35 12.73 7.49
CA LYS A 164 -6.51 12.29 8.61
C LYS A 164 -5.63 11.11 8.16
N PRO A 165 -4.51 11.38 7.47
CA PRO A 165 -3.77 10.37 6.72
C PRO A 165 -2.87 9.47 7.57
N VAL A 166 -2.67 9.83 8.84
CA VAL A 166 -1.85 9.07 9.77
C VAL A 166 -2.60 8.77 11.07
N LEU A 167 -2.43 7.55 11.55
CA LEU A 167 -2.72 7.12 12.92
C LEU A 167 -1.38 7.01 13.65
N GLN A 168 -1.21 7.75 14.74
CA GLN A 168 0.01 7.68 15.53
C GLN A 168 -0.05 6.50 16.51
N LEU A 169 0.98 5.64 16.48
CA LEU A 169 1.14 4.50 17.36
C LEU A 169 2.26 4.77 18.38
N GLY A 170 1.91 4.77 19.66
CA GLY A 170 2.82 5.15 20.75
C GLY A 170 2.83 6.65 21.04
N GLU A 171 3.81 7.11 21.81
CA GLU A 171 3.91 8.49 22.29
C GLU A 171 5.30 9.10 22.05
N GLY A 172 5.35 10.42 21.94
CA GLY A 172 6.61 11.19 21.84
C GLY A 172 7.34 11.00 20.51
N GLU A 173 8.65 11.31 20.52
CA GLU A 173 9.50 11.26 19.31
C GLU A 173 9.67 9.84 18.75
N ALA A 174 9.46 8.81 19.58
CA ALA A 174 9.56 7.41 19.20
C ALA A 174 8.26 6.83 18.61
N ALA A 175 7.19 7.64 18.51
CA ALA A 175 5.93 7.21 17.94
C ALA A 175 6.04 6.90 16.44
N VAL A 176 5.31 5.88 15.99
CA VAL A 176 5.27 5.44 14.59
C VAL A 176 4.00 5.95 13.93
N ASP A 177 4.12 6.59 12.78
CA ASP A 177 2.96 7.03 12.01
C ASP A 177 2.52 5.89 11.09
N LEU A 178 1.28 5.43 11.24
CA LEU A 178 0.67 4.40 10.41
C LEU A 178 -0.26 5.02 9.37
N VAL A 179 -0.08 4.65 8.11
CA VAL A 179 -0.96 4.95 6.99
C VAL A 179 -1.70 3.67 6.59
N ALA A 180 -3.03 3.70 6.62
CA ALA A 180 -3.91 2.59 6.25
C ALA A 180 -5.11 3.15 5.45
N ILE A 181 -4.85 3.81 4.32
CA ILE A 181 -5.88 4.39 3.44
C ILE A 181 -6.32 3.32 2.43
N ASP A 182 -7.61 3.00 2.39
CA ASP A 182 -8.17 1.93 1.54
C ASP A 182 -8.41 2.34 0.06
N HIS A 183 -8.25 3.62 -0.26
CA HIS A 183 -8.47 4.20 -1.59
C HIS A 183 -7.25 4.97 -2.13
N LEU A 184 -6.03 4.52 -1.77
CA LEU A 184 -4.75 5.11 -2.22
C LEU A 184 -4.65 5.46 -3.71
N PRO A 185 -5.18 4.67 -4.67
CA PRO A 185 -5.16 5.05 -6.10
C PRO A 185 -5.79 6.41 -6.40
N SER A 186 -6.72 6.87 -5.54
CA SER A 186 -7.38 8.18 -5.67
C SER A 186 -6.41 9.36 -5.49
N LEU A 187 -5.19 9.13 -5.02
CA LEU A 187 -4.13 10.14 -4.97
C LEU A 187 -3.66 10.52 -6.39
N LEU A 188 -3.69 9.56 -7.32
CA LEU A 188 -3.32 9.72 -8.72
C LEU A 188 -4.48 9.24 -9.61
N PRO A 189 -5.61 9.96 -9.61
CA PRO A 189 -6.83 9.46 -10.24
C PRO A 189 -6.70 9.35 -11.76
N ARG A 190 -5.90 10.21 -12.41
CA ARG A 190 -5.67 10.14 -13.86
C ARG A 190 -4.96 8.84 -14.21
N GLU A 191 -3.76 8.65 -13.68
CA GLU A 191 -2.91 7.52 -14.03
C GLU A 191 -3.53 6.18 -13.60
N SER A 192 -4.17 6.15 -12.42
CA SER A 192 -4.92 4.98 -11.95
C SER A 192 -6.08 4.63 -12.88
N SER A 193 -6.78 5.63 -13.42
CA SER A 193 -7.89 5.38 -14.35
C SER A 193 -7.40 4.93 -15.71
N GLU A 194 -6.36 5.57 -16.25
CA GLU A 194 -5.78 5.22 -17.55
C GLU A 194 -5.27 3.77 -17.53
N ASP A 195 -4.47 3.39 -16.53
CA ASP A 195 -3.96 2.02 -16.36
C ASP A 195 -5.09 0.99 -16.19
N TYR A 196 -6.11 1.31 -15.37
CA TYR A 196 -7.26 0.42 -15.20
C TYR A 196 -8.06 0.24 -16.49
N CYS A 197 -8.28 1.32 -17.23
CA CYS A 197 -8.98 1.29 -18.52
C CYS A 197 -8.22 0.50 -19.57
N GLU A 198 -6.89 0.63 -19.64
CA GLU A 198 -6.05 -0.18 -20.54
C GLU A 198 -6.16 -1.67 -20.21
N GLN A 199 -6.09 -2.04 -18.93
CA GLN A 199 -6.26 -3.43 -18.50
C GLN A 199 -7.66 -3.99 -18.82
N LEU A 200 -8.69 -3.15 -18.72
CA LEU A 200 -10.09 -3.57 -18.92
C LEU A 200 -10.50 -3.57 -20.40
N PHE A 201 -9.75 -2.90 -21.28
CA PHE A 201 -10.12 -2.63 -22.66
C PHE A 201 -10.58 -3.87 -23.43
N ASP A 202 -9.78 -4.94 -23.45
CA ASP A 202 -10.12 -6.18 -24.19
C ASP A 202 -11.41 -6.83 -23.69
N THR A 203 -11.71 -6.70 -22.40
CA THR A 203 -12.96 -7.21 -21.83
C THR A 203 -14.15 -6.38 -22.28
N LEU A 204 -14.01 -5.05 -22.35
CA LEU A 204 -15.07 -4.18 -22.88
C LEU A 204 -15.27 -4.39 -24.39
N ALA A 205 -14.19 -4.58 -25.15
CA ALA A 205 -14.27 -4.87 -26.58
C ALA A 205 -15.04 -6.17 -26.88
N ALA A 206 -15.08 -7.11 -25.92
CA ALA A 206 -15.80 -8.37 -26.03
C ALA A 206 -17.28 -8.29 -25.57
N LEU A 207 -17.84 -7.10 -25.36
CA LEU A 207 -19.23 -6.93 -24.89
C LEU A 207 -20.29 -7.58 -25.80
N ASP A 208 -20.10 -7.59 -27.12
CA ASP A 208 -21.00 -8.25 -28.07
C ASP A 208 -21.00 -9.79 -27.95
N HIS A 209 -20.11 -10.34 -27.11
CA HIS A 209 -19.97 -11.76 -26.80
C HIS A 209 -20.10 -12.02 -25.29
N ILE A 210 -21.07 -11.37 -24.64
CA ILE A 210 -21.31 -11.40 -23.18
C ILE A 210 -21.49 -12.82 -22.60
N GLU A 211 -21.97 -13.77 -23.40
CA GLU A 211 -22.16 -15.18 -23.05
C GLU A 211 -20.83 -15.97 -22.95
N SER A 212 -19.68 -15.31 -23.07
CA SER A 212 -18.36 -15.94 -23.06
C SER A 212 -17.35 -15.21 -22.17
N GLY A 213 -16.23 -15.88 -21.88
CA GLY A 213 -15.06 -15.26 -21.27
C GLY A 213 -15.31 -14.68 -19.87
N ALA A 214 -14.85 -13.45 -19.64
CA ALA A 214 -14.97 -12.78 -18.34
C ALA A 214 -16.42 -12.42 -17.99
N TRP A 215 -17.24 -12.07 -18.98
CA TRP A 215 -18.64 -11.68 -18.79
C TRP A 215 -19.50 -12.84 -18.30
N GLN A 216 -19.44 -14.00 -18.98
CA GLN A 216 -20.17 -15.20 -18.56
C GLN A 216 -19.82 -15.61 -17.13
N ARG A 217 -18.53 -15.57 -16.76
CA ARG A 217 -18.09 -15.89 -15.40
C ARG A 217 -18.63 -14.88 -14.38
N ALA A 218 -18.66 -13.59 -14.72
CA ALA A 218 -19.23 -12.55 -13.86
C ALA A 218 -20.75 -12.77 -13.65
N GLU A 219 -21.50 -13.11 -14.71
CA GLU A 219 -22.91 -13.45 -14.61
C GLU A 219 -23.15 -14.68 -13.73
N GLN A 220 -22.37 -15.76 -13.93
CA GLN A 220 -22.49 -16.98 -13.12
C GLN A 220 -22.27 -16.66 -11.63
N VAL A 221 -21.26 -15.87 -11.29
CA VAL A 221 -21.03 -15.43 -9.90
C VAL A 221 -22.21 -14.64 -9.37
N PHE A 222 -22.76 -13.70 -10.15
CA PHE A 222 -23.95 -12.93 -9.77
C PHE A 222 -25.16 -13.83 -9.52
N ILE A 223 -25.43 -14.80 -10.40
CA ILE A 223 -26.53 -15.76 -10.24
C ILE A 223 -26.33 -16.60 -8.98
N GLU A 224 -25.15 -17.20 -8.78
CA GLU A 224 -24.85 -18.02 -7.60
C GLU A 224 -25.05 -17.27 -6.29
N LEU A 225 -24.53 -16.04 -6.19
CA LEU A 225 -24.64 -15.23 -4.97
C LEU A 225 -26.06 -14.72 -4.71
N THR A 226 -26.91 -14.62 -5.74
CA THR A 226 -28.29 -14.14 -5.62
C THR A 226 -29.31 -15.27 -5.45
N LYS A 227 -28.91 -16.55 -5.58
CA LYS A 227 -29.80 -17.71 -5.31
C LYS A 227 -30.50 -17.65 -3.96
N PRO A 228 -29.86 -17.28 -2.83
CA PRO A 228 -30.53 -17.24 -1.52
C PRO A 228 -31.56 -16.11 -1.37
N LEU A 229 -31.58 -15.14 -2.29
CA LEU A 229 -32.50 -14.00 -2.27
C LEU A 229 -33.80 -14.26 -3.06
N ARG A 230 -33.88 -15.39 -3.77
CA ARG A 230 -35.05 -15.83 -4.55
C ARG A 230 -35.86 -16.84 -3.77
#